data_AF-A0A2U3D874-F1
#
_entry.id   AF-A0A2U3D874-F1
#
_cell.length_a   1.000
_cell.length_b   1.000
_cell.length_c   1.000
_cell.angle_alpha   90.00
_cell.angle_beta   90.00
_cell.angle_gamma   90.00
#
_symmetry.space_group_name_H-M   'P 1'
#
loop_
_entity.id
_entity.type
_entity.pdbx_description
1 polymer ?
#
loop_
_entity_poly.entity_id
_entity_poly.type
_entity_poly.pdbx_seq_one_letter_code
_entity_poly.pdbx_strand_id
1 'polypeptide(L)'
;MDEKQARSLTLLRKSIVFVLYVLAAQFIFGMIVNLYVQFPGSTPGGNAMTWVMQHSPVTMAHIFIGTLIVFLSMIVMFLTISSQGKSAILLSVLGFFFILFSWGSGMAFLTNGQQNITSFLMALGFILAIVVYGMQLRLIRHSMKERN
;
A
#
# COMPACT_ATOMS: atom_id res chain seq x y z
N MET A 1 -1.99 -32.45 -1.68
CA MET A 1 -2.40 -31.10 -2.14
C MET A 1 -2.53 -31.15 -3.65
N ASP A 2 -3.63 -30.69 -4.23
CA ASP A 2 -3.75 -30.54 -5.69
C ASP A 2 -2.69 -29.51 -6.16
N GLU A 3 -2.00 -29.80 -7.27
CA GLU A 3 -0.95 -28.96 -7.85
C GLU A 3 -1.41 -27.50 -8.04
N LYS A 4 -2.69 -27.32 -8.40
CA LYS A 4 -3.31 -25.99 -8.53
C LYS A 4 -3.32 -25.21 -7.22
N GLN A 5 -3.61 -25.87 -6.10
CA GLN A 5 -3.66 -25.25 -4.78
C GLN A 5 -2.25 -24.87 -4.27
N ALA A 6 -1.26 -25.73 -4.54
CA ALA A 6 0.15 -25.47 -4.24
C ALA A 6 0.69 -24.24 -4.98
N ARG A 7 0.36 -24.16 -6.27
CA ARG A 7 0.73 -23.03 -7.12
C ARG A 7 0.06 -21.74 -6.66
N SER A 8 -1.23 -21.79 -6.32
CA SER A 8 -1.99 -20.63 -5.80
C SER A 8 -1.38 -20.07 -4.52
N LEU A 9 -1.05 -20.92 -3.53
CA LEU A 9 -0.39 -20.52 -2.28
C LEU A 9 0.98 -19.88 -2.52
N THR A 10 1.77 -20.47 -3.42
CA THR A 10 3.09 -19.95 -3.78
C THR A 10 3.00 -18.58 -4.45
N LEU A 11 2.04 -18.42 -5.37
CA LEU A 11 1.77 -17.13 -6.02
C LEU A 11 1.33 -16.08 -5.00
N LEU A 12 0.38 -16.40 -4.12
CA LEU A 12 -0.10 -15.48 -3.09
C LEU A 12 1.05 -15.03 -2.16
N ARG A 13 1.89 -15.97 -1.70
CA ARG A 13 3.07 -15.64 -0.89
C ARG A 13 4.02 -14.70 -1.64
N LYS A 14 4.33 -14.99 -2.90
CA LYS A 14 5.21 -14.14 -3.73
C LYS A 14 4.61 -12.74 -3.90
N SER A 15 3.30 -12.65 -4.16
CA SER A 15 2.60 -11.37 -4.29
C SER A 15 2.64 -10.55 -3.00
N ILE A 16 2.42 -11.15 -1.83
CA ILE A 16 2.50 -10.44 -0.54
C ILE A 16 3.92 -9.96 -0.26
N VAL A 17 4.93 -10.81 -0.50
CA VAL A 17 6.34 -10.42 -0.35
C VAL A 17 6.70 -9.27 -1.30
N PHE A 18 6.23 -9.34 -2.54
CA PHE A 18 6.42 -8.27 -3.51
C PHE A 18 5.78 -6.96 -3.05
N VAL A 19 4.51 -6.98 -2.59
CA VAL A 19 3.83 -5.81 -2.04
C VAL A 19 4.60 -5.20 -0.86
N LEU A 20 5.13 -6.03 0.04
CA LEU A 20 5.94 -5.54 1.17
C LEU A 20 7.24 -4.84 0.71
N TYR A 21 7.91 -5.35 -0.33
CA TYR A 21 9.08 -4.67 -0.90
C TYR A 21 8.72 -3.35 -1.58
N VAL A 22 7.62 -3.32 -2.34
CA VAL A 22 7.14 -2.09 -2.98
C VAL A 22 6.70 -1.07 -1.92
N LEU A 23 6.09 -1.50 -0.82
CA LEU A 23 5.79 -0.65 0.34
C LEU A 23 7.07 -0.08 0.97
N ALA A 24 8.12 -0.88 1.13
CA ALA A 24 9.39 -0.39 1.65
C ALA A 24 10.01 0.69 0.74
N ALA A 25 9.97 0.49 -0.59
CA ALA A 25 10.39 1.53 -1.54
C ALA A 25 9.51 2.78 -1.42
N GLN A 26 8.18 2.61 -1.35
CA GLN A 26 7.23 3.71 -1.22
C GLN A 26 7.45 4.54 0.05
N PHE A 27 7.86 3.89 1.15
CA PHE A 27 8.24 4.57 2.39
C PHE A 27 9.44 5.49 2.18
N ILE A 28 10.46 5.02 1.47
CA ILE A 28 11.65 5.83 1.15
C ILE A 28 11.25 7.06 0.32
N PHE A 29 10.44 6.87 -0.72
CA PHE A 29 9.90 7.99 -1.49
C PHE A 29 9.09 8.96 -0.61
N GLY A 30 8.26 8.44 0.29
CA GLY A 30 7.48 9.25 1.23
C GLY A 30 8.36 10.05 2.19
N MET A 31 9.46 9.47 2.67
CA MET A 31 10.45 10.19 3.47
C MET A 31 11.11 11.31 2.66
N ILE A 32 11.52 11.03 1.42
CA ILE A 32 12.15 12.06 0.57
C ILE A 32 11.18 13.22 0.33
N VAL A 33 9.92 12.92 0.01
CA VAL A 33 8.89 13.94 -0.21
C VAL A 33 8.65 14.76 1.06
N ASN A 34 8.44 14.12 2.21
CA ASN A 34 8.16 14.83 3.46
C ASN A 34 9.35 15.66 3.99
N LEU A 35 10.59 15.25 3.73
CA LEU A 35 11.78 15.90 4.27
C LEU A 35 12.40 16.94 3.34
N TYR A 36 12.28 16.76 2.02
CA TYR A 36 13.04 17.56 1.05
C TYR A 36 12.18 18.31 0.02
N VAL A 37 10.90 17.97 -0.15
CA VAL A 37 10.05 18.67 -1.13
C VAL A 37 9.28 19.80 -0.44
N GLN A 38 9.49 21.03 -0.94
CA GLN A 38 8.74 22.20 -0.49
C GLN A 38 7.57 22.45 -1.43
N PHE A 39 6.36 22.25 -0.92
CA PHE A 39 5.14 22.56 -1.67
C PHE A 39 4.86 24.06 -1.63
N PRO A 40 4.36 24.65 -2.74
CA PRO A 40 3.96 26.04 -2.77
C PRO A 40 2.77 26.29 -1.82
N GLY A 41 2.93 27.19 -0.85
CA GLY A 41 1.91 27.45 0.18
C GLY A 41 0.64 28.18 -0.30
N SER A 42 0.61 28.67 -1.54
CA SER A 42 -0.49 29.49 -2.09
C SER A 42 -1.01 28.97 -3.44
N THR A 43 -1.20 27.65 -3.57
CA THR A 43 -1.86 27.09 -4.77
C THR A 43 -3.34 27.49 -4.80
N PRO A 44 -3.87 28.04 -5.91
CA PRO A 44 -5.29 28.35 -6.05
C PRO A 44 -6.14 27.11 -5.73
N GLY A 45 -7.08 27.26 -4.77
CA GLY A 45 -7.95 26.17 -4.32
C GLY A 45 -7.27 25.09 -3.45
N GLY A 46 -6.03 25.29 -3.00
CA GLY A 46 -5.31 24.33 -2.14
C GLY A 46 -4.81 23.07 -2.85
N ASN A 47 -4.92 23.02 -4.18
CA ASN A 47 -4.57 21.87 -5.00
C ASN A 47 -3.15 21.98 -5.56
N ALA A 48 -2.23 21.20 -5.01
CA ALA A 48 -0.83 21.14 -5.43
C ALA A 48 -0.56 20.15 -6.58
N MET A 49 -1.58 19.42 -7.06
CA MET A 49 -1.40 18.34 -8.04
C MET A 49 -0.75 18.81 -9.35
N THR A 50 -1.23 19.93 -9.91
CA THR A 50 -0.66 20.49 -11.15
C THR A 50 0.79 20.89 -10.97
N TRP A 51 1.13 21.46 -9.80
CA TRP A 51 2.51 21.84 -9.49
C TRP A 51 3.41 20.60 -9.38
N VAL A 52 2.95 19.53 -8.72
CA VAL A 52 3.70 18.26 -8.59
C VAL A 52 4.06 17.71 -9.97
N MET A 53 3.10 17.66 -10.89
CA MET A 53 3.31 17.11 -12.24
C MET A 53 4.35 17.88 -13.04
N GLN A 54 4.57 19.16 -12.73
CA GLN A 54 5.49 20.03 -13.45
C GLN A 54 6.86 20.16 -12.76
N HIS A 55 6.92 20.07 -11.43
CA HIS A 55 8.10 20.50 -10.66
C HIS A 55 8.67 19.43 -9.72
N SER A 56 7.93 18.35 -9.41
CA SER A 56 8.41 17.32 -8.48
C SER A 56 8.28 15.90 -9.06
N PRO A 57 9.28 15.46 -9.86
CA PRO A 57 9.34 14.09 -10.36
C PRO A 57 9.33 13.03 -9.25
N VAL A 58 9.92 13.35 -8.09
CA VAL A 58 9.98 12.44 -6.93
C VAL A 58 8.58 12.27 -6.31
N THR A 59 7.84 13.36 -6.10
CA THR A 59 6.46 13.28 -5.60
C THR A 59 5.56 12.59 -6.63
N MET A 60 5.77 12.84 -7.92
CA MET A 60 5.05 12.15 -8.99
C MET A 60 5.29 10.63 -8.94
N ALA A 61 6.54 10.19 -8.83
CA ALA A 61 6.89 8.78 -8.67
C ALA A 61 6.23 8.17 -7.41
N HIS A 62 6.24 8.89 -6.29
CA HIS A 62 5.56 8.48 -5.07
C HIS A 62 4.05 8.27 -5.28
N ILE A 63 3.37 9.17 -6.01
CA ILE A 63 1.93 9.03 -6.31
C ILE A 63 1.69 7.81 -7.20
N PHE A 64 2.49 7.63 -8.26
CA PHE A 64 2.35 6.50 -9.18
C PHE A 64 2.58 5.16 -8.48
N ILE A 65 3.65 5.03 -7.70
CA ILE A 65 3.95 3.81 -6.95
C ILE A 65 2.87 3.56 -5.89
N GLY A 66 2.43 4.60 -5.18
CA GLY A 66 1.32 4.51 -4.22
C GLY A 66 0.03 3.99 -4.86
N THR A 67 -0.29 4.49 -6.05
CA THR A 67 -1.46 4.07 -6.83
C THR A 67 -1.30 2.65 -7.34
N LEU A 68 -0.10 2.25 -7.79
CA LEU A 68 0.22 0.87 -8.16
C LEU A 68 -0.01 -0.09 -6.97
N ILE A 69 0.37 0.29 -5.75
CA ILE A 69 0.15 -0.52 -4.55
C ILE A 69 -1.34 -0.75 -4.29
N VAL A 70 -2.23 0.20 -4.61
CA VAL A 70 -3.69 -0.01 -4.53
C VAL A 70 -4.13 -1.17 -5.42
N PHE A 71 -3.63 -1.23 -6.66
CA PHE A 71 -3.95 -2.34 -7.56
C PHE A 71 -3.33 -3.66 -7.12
N LEU A 72 -2.08 -3.65 -6.66
CA LEU A 72 -1.40 -4.86 -6.17
C LEU A 72 -2.08 -5.43 -4.91
N SER A 73 -2.50 -4.57 -3.99
CA SER A 73 -3.24 -4.97 -2.78
C SER A 73 -4.61 -5.56 -3.12
N MET A 74 -5.30 -4.99 -4.10
CA MET A 74 -6.54 -5.54 -4.63
C MET A 74 -6.34 -6.94 -5.25
N ILE A 75 -5.27 -7.15 -6.03
CA ILE A 75 -4.92 -8.47 -6.58
C ILE A 75 -4.67 -9.48 -5.45
N VAL A 76 -3.90 -9.11 -4.41
CA VAL A 76 -3.67 -9.97 -3.25
C VAL A 76 -4.98 -10.34 -2.56
N MET A 77 -5.90 -9.38 -2.40
CA MET A 77 -7.22 -9.63 -1.82
C MET A 77 -8.01 -10.67 -2.62
N PHE A 78 -8.12 -10.50 -3.94
CA PHE A 78 -8.82 -11.46 -4.80
C PHE A 78 -8.19 -12.85 -4.79
N LEU A 79 -6.85 -12.94 -4.89
CA LEU A 79 -6.14 -14.22 -4.79
C LEU A 79 -6.38 -14.93 -3.46
N THR A 80 -6.51 -14.16 -2.38
CA THR A 80 -6.77 -14.69 -1.03
C THR A 80 -8.20 -15.23 -0.91
N ILE A 81 -9.19 -14.50 -1.42
CA ILE A 81 -10.61 -14.90 -1.40
C ILE A 81 -10.81 -16.24 -2.11
N SER A 82 -10.12 -16.46 -3.23
CA SER A 82 -10.29 -17.69 -4.02
C SER A 82 -9.59 -18.92 -3.44
N SER A 83 -8.74 -18.78 -2.41
CA SER A 83 -7.80 -19.87 -2.05
C SER A 83 -7.57 -20.11 -0.55
N GLN A 84 -8.07 -19.25 0.35
CA GLN A 84 -7.68 -19.27 1.77
C GLN A 84 -8.85 -19.34 2.75
N GLY A 85 -8.54 -19.63 4.02
CA GLY A 85 -9.49 -19.60 5.14
C GLY A 85 -9.88 -18.17 5.56
N LYS A 86 -10.96 -18.08 6.35
CA LYS A 86 -11.59 -16.81 6.78
C LYS A 86 -10.60 -15.80 7.36
N SER A 87 -9.62 -16.25 8.17
CA SER A 87 -8.62 -15.37 8.79
C SER A 87 -7.69 -14.70 7.78
N ALA A 88 -7.25 -15.43 6.75
CA ALA A 88 -6.40 -14.85 5.70
C ALA A 88 -7.18 -13.84 4.85
N ILE A 89 -8.45 -14.16 4.54
CA ILE A 89 -9.36 -13.26 3.81
C ILE A 89 -9.51 -11.95 4.57
N LEU A 90 -9.83 -12.01 5.87
CA LEU A 90 -9.98 -10.84 6.74
C LEU A 90 -8.73 -9.96 6.72
N LEU A 91 -7.55 -10.55 6.88
CA LEU A 91 -6.29 -9.79 6.82
C LEU A 91 -6.08 -9.15 5.45
N SER A 92 -6.39 -9.83 4.34
CA SER A 92 -6.22 -9.23 3.01
C SER A 92 -7.15 -8.04 2.79
N VAL A 93 -8.39 -8.12 3.29
CA VAL A 93 -9.39 -7.03 3.21
C VAL A 93 -8.95 -5.85 4.06
N LEU A 94 -8.49 -6.09 5.30
CA LEU A 94 -7.94 -5.05 6.16
C LEU A 94 -6.69 -4.39 5.56
N GLY A 95 -5.79 -5.18 4.98
CA GLY A 95 -4.59 -4.69 4.30
C GLY A 95 -4.95 -3.77 3.15
N PHE A 96 -5.87 -4.20 2.28
CA PHE A 96 -6.39 -3.38 1.18
C PHE A 96 -7.05 -2.09 1.68
N PHE A 97 -7.89 -2.18 2.72
CA PHE A 97 -8.53 -1.01 3.32
C PHE A 97 -7.51 0.00 3.85
N PHE A 98 -6.47 -0.45 4.55
CA PHE A 98 -5.43 0.45 5.06
C PHE A 98 -4.59 1.09 3.94
N ILE A 99 -4.35 0.37 2.84
CA ILE A 99 -3.75 0.97 1.63
C ILE A 99 -4.65 2.05 1.03
N LEU A 100 -5.95 1.78 0.88
CA LEU A 100 -6.91 2.79 0.39
C LEU A 100 -6.98 4.01 1.30
N PHE A 101 -7.01 3.79 2.61
CA PHE A 101 -7.01 4.85 3.61
C PHE A 101 -5.74 5.70 3.52
N SER A 102 -4.58 5.06 3.40
CA SER A 102 -3.29 5.74 3.20
C SER A 102 -3.29 6.56 1.90
N TRP A 103 -3.71 5.95 0.78
CA TRP A 103 -3.74 6.60 -0.53
C TRP A 103 -4.71 7.78 -0.54
N GLY A 104 -5.91 7.62 0.00
CA GLY A 104 -6.91 8.68 0.10
C GLY A 104 -6.44 9.85 0.97
N SER A 105 -5.75 9.56 2.07
CA SER A 105 -5.14 10.59 2.92
C SER A 105 -4.03 11.36 2.20
N GLY A 106 -3.20 10.68 1.39
CA GLY A 106 -2.20 11.33 0.53
C GLY A 106 -2.81 12.20 -0.57
N MET A 107 -3.91 11.76 -1.18
CA MET A 107 -4.67 12.59 -2.12
C MET A 107 -5.25 13.83 -1.43
N ALA A 108 -5.84 13.67 -0.24
CA ALA A 108 -6.33 14.78 0.56
C ALA A 108 -5.22 15.75 0.97
N PHE A 109 -4.00 15.27 1.23
CA PHE A 109 -2.83 16.13 1.47
C PHE A 109 -2.56 17.05 0.28
N LEU A 110 -2.65 16.55 -0.96
CA LEU A 110 -2.42 17.38 -2.15
C LEU A 110 -3.57 18.33 -2.47
N THR A 111 -4.81 18.03 -2.08
CA THR A 111 -5.98 18.85 -2.41
C THR A 111 -6.40 19.83 -1.32
N ASN A 112 -6.00 19.60 -0.06
CA ASN A 112 -6.48 20.37 1.10
C ASN A 112 -5.37 21.20 1.77
N GLY A 113 -4.40 21.67 0.99
CA GLY A 113 -3.34 22.56 1.49
C GLY A 113 -2.30 21.88 2.38
N GLN A 114 -2.02 20.60 2.16
CA GLN A 114 -0.84 19.90 2.73
C GLN A 114 -0.81 19.89 4.27
N GLN A 115 -1.97 19.73 4.91
CA GLN A 115 -2.09 19.72 6.37
C GLN A 115 -1.34 18.54 7.01
N ASN A 116 -0.68 18.78 8.15
CA ASN A 116 0.08 17.75 8.87
C ASN A 116 -0.77 16.53 9.26
N ILE A 117 -2.07 16.72 9.55
CA ILE A 117 -2.98 15.63 9.90
C ILE A 117 -3.19 14.63 8.77
N THR A 118 -3.30 15.08 7.52
CA THR A 118 -3.50 14.16 6.38
C THR A 118 -2.22 13.39 6.08
N SER A 119 -1.05 13.99 6.26
CA SER A 119 0.25 13.28 6.19
C SER A 119 0.40 12.25 7.31
N PHE A 120 -0.01 12.59 8.54
CA PHE A 120 -0.03 11.64 9.66
C PHE A 120 -0.96 10.46 9.41
N LEU A 121 -2.19 10.70 8.95
CA LEU A 121 -3.15 9.64 8.63
C LEU A 121 -2.67 8.75 7.48
N MET A 122 -2.01 9.33 6.47
CA MET A 122 -1.35 8.58 5.42
C MET A 122 -0.30 7.61 6.01
N ALA A 123 0.61 8.11 6.85
CA ALA A 123 1.64 7.29 7.49
C ALA A 123 1.03 6.20 8.41
N LEU A 124 -0.06 6.52 9.11
CA LEU A 124 -0.78 5.58 9.96
C LEU A 124 -1.42 4.44 9.15
N GLY A 125 -2.10 4.76 8.05
CA GLY A 125 -2.63 3.75 7.13
C GLY A 125 -1.53 2.86 6.56
N PHE A 126 -0.42 3.48 6.15
CA PHE A 126 0.74 2.77 5.62
C PHE A 126 1.32 1.76 6.61
N ILE A 127 1.58 2.15 7.86
CA ILE A 127 2.17 1.24 8.85
C ILE A 127 1.21 0.10 9.23
N LEU A 128 -0.09 0.39 9.34
CA LEU A 128 -1.10 -0.63 9.59
C LEU A 128 -1.18 -1.65 8.45
N ALA A 129 -1.07 -1.20 7.20
CA ALA A 129 -1.00 -2.10 6.04
C ALA A 129 0.23 -3.03 6.11
N ILE A 130 1.41 -2.52 6.46
CA ILE A 130 2.62 -3.36 6.65
C ILE A 130 2.38 -4.44 7.70
N VAL A 131 1.85 -4.07 8.86
CA VAL A 131 1.61 -5.00 9.97
C VAL A 131 0.64 -6.10 9.54
N VAL A 132 -0.46 -5.73 8.89
CA VAL A 132 -1.48 -6.69 8.41
C VAL A 132 -0.93 -7.63 7.34
N TYR A 133 -0.21 -7.12 6.34
CA TYR A 133 0.42 -7.99 5.32
C TYR A 133 1.50 -8.89 5.92
N GLY A 134 2.24 -8.41 6.93
CA GLY A 134 3.18 -9.21 7.71
C GLY A 134 2.50 -10.37 8.45
N MET A 135 1.36 -10.11 9.10
CA MET A 135 0.55 -11.15 9.75
C MET A 135 -0.02 -12.14 8.72
N GLN A 136 -0.53 -11.65 7.59
CA GLN A 136 -1.07 -12.49 6.52
C GLN A 136 0.00 -13.44 5.96
N LEU A 137 1.23 -12.93 5.74
CA LEU A 137 2.36 -13.72 5.29
C LEU A 137 2.72 -14.83 6.28
N ARG A 138 2.67 -14.55 7.60
CA ARG A 138 2.93 -15.56 8.63
C ARG A 138 1.87 -16.66 8.61
N LEU A 139 0.59 -16.32 8.50
CA LEU A 139 -0.49 -17.30 8.41
C LEU A 139 -0.32 -18.22 7.20
N ILE A 140 -0.04 -17.66 6.02
CA ILE A 140 0.13 -18.44 4.79
C ILE A 140 1.36 -19.36 4.89
N ARG A 141 2.46 -18.90 5.50
CA ARG A 141 3.65 -19.74 5.74
C ARG A 141 3.33 -20.91 6.67
N HIS A 142 2.54 -20.69 7.71
CA HIS A 142 2.10 -21.76 8.62
C HIS A 142 1.28 -22.81 7.87
N SER A 143 0.28 -22.37 7.10
CA SER A 143 -0.59 -23.27 6.32
C SER A 143 0.16 -24.09 5.26
N MET A 144 1.30 -23.61 4.75
CA MET A 144 2.16 -24.42 3.86
C MET A 144 2.98 -25.47 4.63
N LYS A 145 3.43 -25.17 5.86
CA LYS A 145 4.21 -26.11 6.67
C LYS A 145 3.37 -27.28 7.19
N GLU A 146 2.11 -27.02 7.57
CA GLU A 146 1.20 -28.07 8.05
C GLU A 146 0.74 -29.05 6.94
N ARG A 147 1.01 -28.73 5.67
CA ARG A 147 0.52 -29.48 4.51
C ARG A 147 1.60 -30.23 3.72
N ASN A 148 2.85 -30.13 4.16
CA ASN A 148 4.01 -30.86 3.65
C ASN A 148 4.41 -31.94 4.66
#